data_AF-A0A317J1B6-F1
#
_entry.id   AF-A0A317J1B6-F1
#
_cell.length_a   1.000
_cell.length_b   1.000
_cell.length_c   1.000
_cell.angle_alpha   90.00
_cell.angle_beta   90.00
_cell.angle_gamma   90.00
#
_symmetry.space_group_name_H-M   'P 1'
#
loop_
_entity.id
_entity.type
_entity.pdbx_description
1 polymer ?
#
loop_
_entity_poly.entity_id
_entity_poly.type
_entity_poly.pdbx_seq_one_letter_code
_entity_poly.pdbx_strand_id
1 'polypeptide(L)'
;MAAKDRVIANAEEIRRLRQLHEWSQLELAEHAQLAKGVIEKLENNKYVFRLSVQEVARAFRVNVNSLLLPEHQTHPDTFAEHSKTPIEQYMERYLYYYKRDSYVSAARLWGAGSEFITSERLEVTYIHKRFKIDPALKQDSEAWISRKTREARQLGRSFFPGPNTQLIYWRPQTKGDSNVGKELVTLEITVGPVSWFDFEGLNGRKRGQIKYPTDYEYYLGLSEIRKNKDVSHSKLTNIIDCAITIVTKDGYVGFQRRSSRNASVPGKLSSSIAENINRFLDDTSLDGTVLMNPDHKLYDPSITAHQRYACKGVPHPFSTVRRGIFEEASERLYEYWHPNAIKLAGMSYDLESYQPDLLFAVAIDLDKDAVLDVCQRYPGRDFHEGEIQFMRADFEDIDTQRTLSSPDWVPAGQASVVRVIELLNSLKKRLGTGFQGAFEILATAQ
;
A
#
# COMPACT_ATOMS: atom_id res chain seq x y z
N MET A 1 -22.38 38.28 -15.52
CA MET A 1 -23.62 37.46 -15.56
C MET A 1 -23.27 36.09 -15.01
N ALA A 2 -23.95 35.58 -13.98
CA ALA A 2 -23.61 34.28 -13.39
C ALA A 2 -23.80 33.15 -14.43
N ALA A 3 -22.74 32.80 -15.16
CA ALA A 3 -22.83 31.90 -16.30
C ALA A 3 -22.46 30.47 -15.86
N LYS A 4 -23.35 29.95 -15.00
CA LYS A 4 -23.73 28.55 -14.79
C LYS A 4 -22.64 27.50 -15.04
N ASP A 5 -22.19 26.85 -13.95
CA ASP A 5 -21.21 25.74 -13.93
C ASP A 5 -21.64 24.63 -14.91
N ARG A 6 -21.11 24.76 -16.12
CA ARG A 6 -21.43 23.90 -17.25
C ARG A 6 -20.35 22.86 -17.36
N VAL A 7 -20.81 21.63 -17.32
CA VAL A 7 -19.98 20.44 -17.31
C VAL A 7 -20.44 19.55 -18.43
N ILE A 8 -19.55 18.71 -18.91
CA ILE A 8 -19.93 17.58 -19.73
C ILE A 8 -20.07 16.39 -18.78
N ALA A 9 -21.24 15.76 -18.83
CA ALA A 9 -21.49 14.53 -18.12
C ALA A 9 -20.92 13.36 -18.92
N ASN A 10 -20.58 12.27 -18.25
CA ASN A 10 -20.28 11.02 -18.94
C ASN A 10 -21.58 10.40 -19.46
N ALA A 11 -21.91 10.74 -20.70
CA ALA A 11 -23.14 10.38 -21.40
C ALA A 11 -23.46 8.89 -21.42
N GLU A 12 -22.44 8.08 -21.64
CA GLU A 12 -22.63 6.65 -21.75
C GLU A 12 -22.92 6.04 -20.41
N GLU A 13 -22.29 6.52 -19.33
CA GLU A 13 -22.56 5.96 -18.00
C GLU A 13 -24.00 6.24 -17.55
N ILE A 14 -24.56 7.38 -17.96
CA ILE A 14 -25.97 7.69 -17.75
C ILE A 14 -26.88 6.76 -18.58
N ARG A 15 -26.55 6.50 -19.87
CA ARG A 15 -27.28 5.53 -20.72
C ARG A 15 -27.27 4.13 -20.15
N ARG A 16 -26.11 3.72 -19.66
CA ARG A 16 -25.87 2.38 -19.16
C ARG A 16 -26.63 2.14 -17.87
N LEU A 17 -26.49 3.03 -16.88
CA LEU A 17 -27.23 2.93 -15.61
C LEU A 17 -28.73 2.93 -15.87
N ARG A 18 -29.20 3.76 -16.80
CA ARG A 18 -30.60 3.79 -17.20
C ARG A 18 -31.11 2.44 -17.73
N GLN A 19 -30.41 1.85 -18.70
CA GLN A 19 -30.78 0.55 -19.27
C GLN A 19 -30.70 -0.58 -18.23
N LEU A 20 -29.76 -0.48 -17.30
CA LEU A 20 -29.56 -1.47 -16.23
C LEU A 20 -30.72 -1.49 -15.23
N HIS A 21 -31.36 -0.34 -15.02
CA HIS A 21 -32.59 -0.25 -14.24
C HIS A 21 -33.86 -0.51 -15.07
N GLU A 22 -33.70 -0.90 -16.35
CA GLU A 22 -34.76 -1.08 -17.34
C GLU A 22 -35.59 0.18 -17.61
N TRP A 23 -35.03 1.35 -17.30
CA TRP A 23 -35.68 2.63 -17.50
C TRP A 23 -35.53 3.09 -18.96
N SER A 24 -36.62 3.50 -19.57
CA SER A 24 -36.58 4.37 -20.73
C SER A 24 -35.99 5.74 -20.34
N GLN A 25 -35.57 6.53 -21.32
CA GLN A 25 -35.13 7.92 -21.06
C GLN A 25 -36.20 8.75 -20.36
N LEU A 26 -37.48 8.40 -20.55
CA LEU A 26 -38.60 9.06 -19.88
C LEU A 26 -38.70 8.64 -18.41
N GLU A 27 -38.53 7.34 -18.10
CA GLU A 27 -38.53 6.84 -16.72
C GLU A 27 -37.33 7.34 -15.94
N LEU A 28 -36.13 7.41 -16.52
CA LEU A 28 -35.00 8.08 -15.87
C LEU A 28 -35.29 9.56 -15.63
N ALA A 29 -35.91 10.24 -16.61
CA ALA A 29 -36.25 11.64 -16.48
C ALA A 29 -37.24 11.87 -15.31
N GLU A 30 -38.17 10.94 -15.09
CA GLU A 30 -39.09 10.98 -13.94
C GLU A 30 -38.38 10.65 -12.62
N HIS A 31 -37.55 9.60 -12.57
CA HIS A 31 -36.76 9.23 -11.39
C HIS A 31 -35.75 10.32 -10.96
N ALA A 32 -35.17 11.04 -11.93
CA ALA A 32 -34.25 12.15 -11.70
C ALA A 32 -34.95 13.52 -11.64
N GLN A 33 -36.27 13.60 -11.83
CA GLN A 33 -37.06 14.85 -11.87
C GLN A 33 -36.55 15.90 -12.87
N LEU A 34 -36.16 15.43 -14.06
CA LEU A 34 -35.62 16.24 -15.16
C LEU A 34 -36.49 16.12 -16.42
N ALA A 35 -36.31 17.05 -17.36
CA ALA A 35 -36.90 16.91 -18.69
C ALA A 35 -36.12 15.87 -19.53
N LYS A 36 -36.82 15.03 -20.30
CA LYS A 36 -36.21 14.01 -21.18
C LYS A 36 -35.11 14.57 -22.10
N GLY A 37 -35.29 15.77 -22.66
CA GLY A 37 -34.28 16.41 -23.52
C GLY A 37 -32.99 16.81 -22.78
N VAL A 38 -33.00 16.88 -21.44
CA VAL A 38 -31.79 17.03 -20.62
C VAL A 38 -31.08 15.70 -20.48
N ILE A 39 -31.82 14.60 -20.26
CA ILE A 39 -31.27 13.24 -20.31
C ILE A 39 -30.63 12.99 -21.68
N GLU A 40 -31.28 13.36 -22.78
CA GLU A 40 -30.71 13.19 -24.12
C GLU A 40 -29.41 13.99 -24.34
N LYS A 41 -29.30 15.19 -23.75
CA LYS A 41 -28.06 15.99 -23.80
C LYS A 41 -26.96 15.40 -22.93
N LEU A 42 -27.31 14.97 -21.73
CA LEU A 42 -26.42 14.22 -20.84
C LEU A 42 -25.88 13.01 -21.60
N GLU A 43 -26.77 12.22 -22.19
CA GLU A 43 -26.48 11.02 -22.98
C GLU A 43 -25.84 11.29 -24.35
N ASN A 44 -25.54 12.53 -24.74
CA ASN A 44 -24.85 12.85 -25.99
C ASN A 44 -23.64 13.78 -25.81
N ASN A 45 -23.06 13.78 -24.60
CA ASN A 45 -21.86 14.54 -24.24
C ASN A 45 -21.99 16.03 -24.58
N LYS A 46 -23.19 16.60 -24.35
CA LYS A 46 -23.40 18.04 -24.51
C LYS A 46 -23.22 18.71 -23.16
N TYR A 47 -22.73 19.95 -23.19
CA TYR A 47 -22.65 20.77 -21.99
C TYR A 47 -24.04 20.92 -21.35
N VAL A 48 -24.08 20.55 -20.07
CA VAL A 48 -25.25 20.62 -19.20
C VAL A 48 -24.88 21.34 -17.92
N PHE A 49 -25.87 21.65 -17.09
CA PHE A 49 -25.58 22.13 -15.73
C PHE A 49 -25.20 20.97 -14.83
N ARG A 50 -24.19 21.18 -13.99
CA ARG A 50 -23.70 20.17 -13.05
C ARG A 50 -24.78 19.61 -12.11
N LEU A 51 -25.75 20.44 -11.73
CA LEU A 51 -26.91 20.02 -10.93
C LEU A 51 -27.73 18.94 -11.65
N SER A 52 -27.85 19.00 -12.98
CA SER A 52 -28.54 17.96 -13.76
C SER A 52 -27.79 16.62 -13.73
N VAL A 53 -26.47 16.64 -13.54
CA VAL A 53 -25.66 15.43 -13.34
C VAL A 53 -25.83 14.89 -11.91
N GLN A 54 -26.00 15.76 -10.92
CA GLN A 54 -26.27 15.38 -9.52
C GLN A 54 -27.62 14.71 -9.33
N GLU A 55 -28.67 15.21 -9.98
CA GLU A 55 -30.01 14.63 -9.87
C GLU A 55 -30.08 13.23 -10.54
N VAL A 56 -29.39 13.05 -11.66
CA VAL A 56 -29.21 11.72 -12.26
C VAL A 56 -28.35 10.80 -11.37
N ALA A 57 -27.30 11.34 -10.74
CA ALA A 57 -26.48 10.57 -9.80
C ALA A 57 -27.30 10.10 -8.60
N ARG A 58 -28.19 10.95 -8.06
CA ARG A 58 -29.08 10.62 -6.94
C ARG A 58 -30.14 9.59 -7.32
N ALA A 59 -30.72 9.71 -8.51
CA ALA A 59 -31.69 8.73 -9.03
C ALA A 59 -31.08 7.32 -9.11
N PHE A 60 -29.81 7.23 -9.47
CA PHE A 60 -29.05 5.97 -9.47
C PHE A 60 -28.34 5.65 -8.14
N ARG A 61 -28.39 6.55 -7.15
CA ARG A 61 -27.63 6.49 -5.88
C ARG A 61 -26.12 6.32 -6.07
N VAL A 62 -25.56 7.01 -7.06
CA VAL A 62 -24.13 7.07 -7.37
C VAL A 62 -23.55 8.47 -7.09
N ASN A 63 -22.23 8.56 -7.06
CA ASN A 63 -21.53 9.82 -6.79
C ASN A 63 -21.61 10.75 -8.02
N VAL A 64 -21.82 12.04 -7.83
CA VAL A 64 -21.88 13.00 -8.96
C VAL A 64 -20.61 12.99 -9.81
N ASN A 65 -19.42 12.89 -9.20
CA ASN A 65 -18.17 12.90 -9.95
C ASN A 65 -18.03 11.67 -10.87
N SER A 66 -18.75 10.58 -10.60
CA SER A 66 -18.79 9.40 -11.49
C SER A 66 -19.63 9.63 -12.75
N LEU A 67 -20.46 10.67 -12.76
CA LEU A 67 -21.24 11.06 -13.91
C LEU A 67 -20.67 12.31 -14.61
N LEU A 68 -19.55 12.86 -14.14
CA LEU A 68 -18.88 14.04 -14.72
C LEU A 68 -17.64 13.62 -15.50
N LEU A 69 -17.31 14.38 -16.54
CA LEU A 69 -15.99 14.27 -17.15
C LEU A 69 -14.91 14.78 -16.17
N PRO A 70 -13.71 14.18 -16.21
CA PRO A 70 -12.63 14.43 -15.25
C PRO A 70 -12.30 15.91 -15.05
N GLU A 71 -12.22 16.67 -16.14
CA GLU A 71 -11.92 18.10 -16.18
C GLU A 71 -12.96 18.99 -15.48
N HIS A 72 -14.12 18.43 -15.10
CA HIS A 72 -15.23 19.13 -14.45
C HIS A 72 -15.50 18.65 -13.01
N GLN A 73 -14.63 17.83 -12.44
CA GLN A 73 -14.71 17.42 -11.03
C GLN A 73 -14.20 18.55 -10.12
N THR A 74 -14.83 18.77 -8.96
CA THR A 74 -14.31 19.72 -7.94
C THR A 74 -13.64 18.97 -6.82
N HIS A 75 -12.44 19.45 -6.45
CA HIS A 75 -11.62 19.02 -5.33
C HIS A 75 -12.18 19.51 -3.96
N PRO A 76 -11.75 18.93 -2.83
CA PRO A 76 -12.61 18.59 -1.69
C PRO A 76 -12.35 19.45 -0.43
N ASP A 77 -13.40 20.03 0.16
CA ASP A 77 -13.34 20.63 1.53
C ASP A 77 -14.51 20.20 2.44
N THR A 78 -15.28 19.19 2.05
CA THR A 78 -16.09 18.40 2.99
C THR A 78 -15.60 16.98 2.89
N PHE A 79 -14.51 16.70 3.59
CA PHE A 79 -14.24 15.34 4.02
C PHE A 79 -15.49 14.91 4.78
N ALA A 80 -16.31 14.04 4.17
CA ALA A 80 -17.28 13.29 4.94
C ALA A 80 -16.49 12.75 6.13
N GLU A 81 -16.92 13.05 7.35
CA GLU A 81 -16.39 12.40 8.53
C GLU A 81 -16.56 10.90 8.29
N HIS A 82 -15.49 10.25 7.83
CA HIS A 82 -15.45 8.81 7.73
C HIS A 82 -15.44 8.33 9.17
N SER A 83 -16.62 7.99 9.65
CA SER A 83 -16.78 7.36 10.93
C SER A 83 -15.87 6.13 10.93
N LYS A 84 -14.96 6.08 11.90
CA LYS A 84 -14.05 4.96 12.10
C LYS A 84 -14.87 3.66 12.07
N THR A 85 -14.44 2.69 11.29
CA THR A 85 -14.92 1.32 11.34
C THR A 85 -14.71 0.73 12.74
N PRO A 86 -15.42 -0.35 13.11
CA PRO A 86 -15.26 -0.94 14.43
C PRO A 86 -13.82 -1.38 14.75
N ILE A 87 -13.04 -1.83 13.76
CA ILE A 87 -11.62 -2.19 13.98
C ILE A 87 -10.75 -0.95 14.21
N GLU A 88 -11.00 0.14 13.48
CA GLU A 88 -10.26 1.40 13.67
C GLU A 88 -10.58 2.03 15.03
N GLN A 89 -11.84 1.96 15.49
CA GLN A 89 -12.20 2.37 16.85
C GLN A 89 -11.48 1.53 17.90
N TYR A 90 -11.43 0.20 17.69
CA TYR A 90 -10.70 -0.71 18.57
C TYR A 90 -9.19 -0.42 18.61
N MET A 91 -8.62 -0.02 17.48
CA MET A 91 -7.19 0.27 17.31
C MET A 91 -6.84 1.76 17.41
N GLU A 92 -7.76 2.63 17.84
CA GLU A 92 -7.67 4.09 17.68
C GLU A 92 -6.33 4.67 18.14
N ARG A 93 -5.85 4.28 19.33
CA ARG A 93 -4.59 4.79 19.91
C ARG A 93 -3.33 4.34 19.17
N TYR A 94 -3.45 3.38 18.26
CA TYR A 94 -2.36 2.79 17.50
C TYR A 94 -2.40 3.22 16.04
N LEU A 95 -3.42 3.95 15.58
CA LEU A 95 -3.48 4.39 14.19
C LEU A 95 -2.35 5.39 13.87
N TYR A 96 -1.96 5.46 12.60
CA TYR A 96 -1.13 6.56 12.12
C TYR A 96 -2.02 7.79 11.92
N TYR A 97 -1.59 8.93 12.48
CA TYR A 97 -2.28 10.21 12.35
C TYR A 97 -1.38 11.20 11.63
N TYR A 98 -1.92 11.85 10.60
CA TYR A 98 -1.23 12.93 9.89
C TYR A 98 -1.91 14.29 10.10
N LYS A 99 -3.06 14.30 10.77
CA LYS A 99 -3.76 15.49 11.29
C LYS A 99 -4.59 15.08 12.51
N ARG A 100 -5.05 16.06 13.30
CA ARG A 100 -5.85 15.82 14.52
C ARG A 100 -6.96 14.79 14.35
N ASP A 101 -7.68 14.86 13.22
CA ASP A 101 -8.84 14.00 12.94
C ASP A 101 -8.66 13.18 11.65
N SER A 102 -7.45 13.12 11.11
CA SER A 102 -7.13 12.38 9.88
C SER A 102 -6.10 11.30 10.16
N TYR A 103 -6.48 10.07 9.80
CA TYR A 103 -5.77 8.86 10.16
C TYR A 103 -5.65 7.91 8.96
N VAL A 104 -4.76 6.94 9.09
CA VAL A 104 -4.61 5.81 8.17
C VAL A 104 -5.29 4.58 8.78
N SER A 105 -5.97 3.77 7.97
CA SER A 105 -6.56 2.48 8.38
C SER A 105 -5.50 1.38 8.61
N ALA A 106 -4.47 1.72 9.38
CA ALA A 106 -3.35 0.84 9.70
C ALA A 106 -2.92 1.09 11.15
N ALA A 107 -2.69 0.02 11.90
CA ALA A 107 -2.20 0.10 13.27
C ALA A 107 -0.66 0.06 13.30
N ARG A 108 -0.03 0.95 14.05
CA ARG A 108 1.41 0.98 14.29
C ARG A 108 1.80 -0.16 15.23
N LEU A 109 2.65 -1.06 14.74
CA LEU A 109 3.25 -2.14 15.51
C LEU A 109 4.63 -1.75 16.07
N TRP A 110 5.37 -0.92 15.33
CA TRP A 110 6.69 -0.41 15.74
C TRP A 110 7.07 0.87 14.96
N GLY A 111 8.01 1.63 15.54
CA GLY A 111 8.68 2.77 14.92
C GLY A 111 7.91 4.08 15.13
N ALA A 112 8.49 5.01 15.89
CA ALA A 112 7.94 6.34 16.09
C ALA A 112 9.04 7.41 16.15
N GLY A 113 8.64 8.69 16.06
CA GLY A 113 9.58 9.80 16.16
C GLY A 113 10.72 9.68 15.14
N SER A 114 11.96 9.77 15.63
CA SER A 114 13.18 9.66 14.82
C SER A 114 13.76 8.23 14.69
N GLU A 115 13.01 7.20 15.09
CA GLU A 115 13.49 5.82 15.07
C GLU A 115 13.52 5.25 13.65
N PHE A 116 14.60 4.55 13.33
CA PHE A 116 14.77 3.75 12.13
C PHE A 116 15.84 2.66 12.35
N ILE A 117 15.84 1.64 11.50
CA ILE A 117 16.77 0.51 11.49
C ILE A 117 17.48 0.43 10.14
N THR A 118 18.78 0.16 10.16
CA THR A 118 19.61 -0.19 8.98
C THR A 118 19.71 -1.71 8.84
N SER A 119 20.22 -2.21 7.70
CA SER A 119 20.30 -3.66 7.45
C SER A 119 21.11 -4.39 8.52
N GLU A 120 22.19 -3.79 9.02
CA GLU A 120 23.05 -4.35 10.06
C GLU A 120 22.37 -4.49 11.43
N ARG A 121 21.23 -3.80 11.62
CA ARG A 121 20.47 -3.77 12.88
C ARG A 121 19.13 -4.50 12.78
N LEU A 122 18.86 -5.15 11.65
CA LEU A 122 17.72 -6.04 11.47
C LEU A 122 18.20 -7.49 11.54
N GLU A 123 17.68 -8.24 12.50
CA GLU A 123 17.97 -9.67 12.64
C GLU A 123 16.77 -10.48 12.13
N VAL A 124 17.00 -11.27 11.08
CA VAL A 124 15.95 -12.07 10.45
C VAL A 124 16.19 -13.54 10.76
N THR A 125 15.22 -14.18 11.43
CA THR A 125 15.19 -15.63 11.63
C THR A 125 14.18 -16.25 10.67
N TYR A 126 14.59 -17.26 9.92
CA TYR A 126 13.68 -18.01 9.04
C TYR A 126 13.36 -19.38 9.61
N ILE A 127 12.06 -19.66 9.83
CA ILE A 127 11.58 -20.97 10.26
C ILE A 127 10.98 -21.70 9.07
N HIS A 128 11.53 -22.85 8.69
CA HIS A 128 11.07 -23.65 7.54
C HIS A 128 9.68 -24.30 7.70
N LYS A 129 9.09 -24.20 8.89
CA LYS A 129 7.76 -24.76 9.19
C LYS A 129 6.69 -23.99 8.41
N ARG A 130 6.00 -24.69 7.51
CA ARG A 130 4.90 -24.12 6.71
C ARG A 130 3.76 -23.62 7.57
N PHE A 131 3.16 -22.52 7.14
CA PHE A 131 1.86 -22.10 7.63
C PHE A 131 0.85 -23.24 7.52
N LYS A 132 0.13 -23.51 8.62
CA LYS A 132 -0.91 -24.52 8.67
C LYS A 132 -2.25 -23.83 8.73
N ILE A 133 -3.00 -23.92 7.63
CA ILE A 133 -4.37 -23.42 7.56
C ILE A 133 -5.25 -24.19 8.55
N ASP A 134 -6.00 -23.48 9.39
CA ASP A 134 -7.05 -24.05 10.24
C ASP A 134 -8.03 -24.83 9.34
N PRO A 135 -8.26 -26.14 9.57
CA PRO A 135 -9.16 -26.94 8.75
C PRO A 135 -10.54 -26.31 8.56
N ALA A 136 -11.06 -25.58 9.56
CA ALA A 136 -12.34 -24.89 9.48
C ALA A 136 -12.34 -23.74 8.46
N LEU A 137 -11.16 -23.19 8.13
CA LEU A 137 -11.02 -22.12 7.14
C LEU A 137 -10.70 -22.64 5.75
N LYS A 138 -10.16 -23.86 5.63
CA LYS A 138 -9.67 -24.45 4.39
C LYS A 138 -10.78 -24.81 3.39
N GLN A 139 -11.93 -25.27 3.87
CA GLN A 139 -13.00 -25.89 3.04
C GLN A 139 -13.47 -24.99 1.87
N ASP A 140 -13.38 -23.67 2.01
CA ASP A 140 -13.83 -22.71 0.99
C ASP A 140 -12.67 -22.00 0.26
N SER A 141 -11.43 -22.15 0.73
CA SER A 141 -10.28 -21.42 0.20
C SER A 141 -9.97 -21.83 -1.24
N GLU A 142 -10.01 -23.13 -1.54
CA GLU A 142 -9.69 -23.65 -2.88
C GLU A 142 -10.72 -23.19 -3.94
N ALA A 143 -12.00 -23.18 -3.59
CA ALA A 143 -13.06 -22.67 -4.45
C ALA A 143 -12.93 -21.16 -4.68
N TRP A 144 -12.58 -20.40 -3.63
CA TRP A 144 -12.32 -18.97 -3.72
C TRP A 144 -11.14 -18.66 -4.65
N ILE A 145 -10.00 -19.32 -4.45
CA ILE A 145 -8.78 -19.15 -5.26
C ILE A 145 -9.07 -19.50 -6.73
N SER A 146 -9.77 -20.61 -6.98
CA SER A 146 -10.15 -21.04 -8.32
C SER A 146 -11.03 -19.99 -9.01
N ARG A 147 -11.99 -19.42 -8.28
CA ARG A 147 -12.83 -18.33 -8.79
C ARG A 147 -12.02 -17.08 -9.10
N LYS A 148 -11.17 -16.61 -8.18
CA LYS A 148 -10.34 -15.41 -8.37
C LYS A 148 -9.34 -15.55 -9.52
N THR A 149 -8.76 -16.74 -9.68
CA THR A 149 -7.89 -17.05 -10.82
C THR A 149 -8.65 -16.93 -12.15
N ARG A 150 -9.89 -17.44 -12.22
CA ARG A 150 -10.73 -17.31 -13.43
C ARG A 150 -11.11 -15.86 -13.70
N GLU A 151 -11.53 -15.11 -12.68
CA GLU A 151 -11.88 -13.69 -12.81
C GLU A 151 -10.69 -12.88 -13.34
N ALA A 152 -9.49 -13.08 -12.78
CA ALA A 152 -8.29 -12.39 -13.24
C ALA A 152 -7.97 -12.71 -14.71
N ARG A 153 -8.02 -13.99 -15.11
CA ARG A 153 -7.82 -14.41 -16.51
C ARG A 153 -8.84 -13.78 -17.47
N GLN A 154 -10.12 -13.74 -17.08
CA GLN A 154 -11.19 -13.13 -17.88
C GLN A 154 -10.97 -11.63 -18.09
N LEU A 155 -10.38 -10.95 -17.10
CA LEU A 155 -10.08 -9.53 -17.16
C LEU A 155 -8.69 -9.23 -17.75
N GLY A 156 -7.96 -10.24 -18.24
CA GLY A 156 -6.60 -10.09 -18.76
C GLY A 156 -5.60 -9.60 -17.69
N ARG A 157 -5.89 -9.87 -16.41
CA ARG A 157 -5.05 -9.47 -15.28
C ARG A 157 -4.16 -10.62 -14.85
N SER A 158 -2.97 -10.28 -14.39
CA SER A 158 -2.04 -11.26 -13.82
C SER A 158 -2.53 -11.76 -12.45
N PHE A 159 -2.47 -13.07 -12.22
CA PHE A 159 -2.77 -13.68 -10.93
C PHE A 159 -1.61 -14.61 -10.56
N PHE A 160 -0.71 -14.14 -9.71
CA PHE A 160 0.59 -14.77 -9.51
C PHE A 160 0.58 -15.70 -8.28
N PRO A 161 0.82 -17.02 -8.47
CA PRO A 161 1.17 -17.92 -7.38
C PRO A 161 2.63 -17.70 -6.97
N GLY A 162 2.87 -16.85 -5.98
CA GLY A 162 4.22 -16.56 -5.48
C GLY A 162 4.57 -17.30 -4.18
N PRO A 163 5.83 -17.78 -4.00
CA PRO A 163 6.34 -18.17 -2.70
C PRO A 163 6.63 -16.93 -1.84
N ASN A 164 5.86 -16.72 -0.79
CA ASN A 164 5.98 -15.53 0.07
C ASN A 164 6.41 -15.91 1.50
N THR A 165 6.67 -14.88 2.30
CA THR A 165 6.90 -15.04 3.73
C THR A 165 5.75 -14.50 4.56
N GLN A 166 5.48 -15.17 5.67
CA GLN A 166 4.64 -14.66 6.75
C GLN A 166 5.51 -14.13 7.89
N LEU A 167 5.03 -13.10 8.57
CA LEU A 167 5.55 -12.73 9.88
C LEU A 167 5.01 -13.71 10.93
N ILE A 168 5.88 -14.16 11.84
CA ILE A 168 5.50 -14.98 13.00
C ILE A 168 5.63 -14.13 14.27
N TYR A 169 6.72 -13.39 14.40
CA TYR A 169 7.05 -12.64 15.61
C TYR A 169 7.97 -11.45 15.31
N TRP A 170 7.89 -10.39 16.11
CA TRP A 170 8.86 -9.29 16.08
C TRP A 170 9.22 -8.80 17.49
N ARG A 171 10.48 -8.38 17.66
CA ARG A 171 10.99 -7.87 18.93
C ARG A 171 11.97 -6.72 18.72
N PRO A 172 11.57 -5.49 19.07
CA PRO A 172 12.52 -4.42 19.28
C PRO A 172 13.43 -4.78 20.45
N GLN A 173 14.72 -4.62 20.26
CA GLN A 173 15.74 -4.79 21.29
C GLN A 173 16.61 -3.53 21.37
N THR A 174 17.29 -3.39 22.50
CA THR A 174 18.34 -2.40 22.68
C THR A 174 19.62 -3.17 22.94
N LYS A 175 20.59 -3.07 22.03
CA LYS A 175 21.93 -3.65 22.22
C LYS A 175 22.89 -2.53 22.59
N GLY A 176 23.66 -2.72 23.65
CA GLY A 176 24.74 -1.82 24.00
C GLY A 176 25.85 -1.97 22.97
N ASP A 177 26.18 -0.89 22.27
CA ASP A 177 27.37 -0.88 21.41
C ASP A 177 28.59 -0.60 22.28
N SER A 178 29.40 -1.64 22.51
CA SER A 178 30.63 -1.54 23.30
C SER A 178 31.66 -0.57 22.72
N ASN A 179 31.58 -0.27 21.43
CA ASN A 179 32.52 0.61 20.75
C ASN A 179 32.12 2.10 20.80
N VAL A 180 30.81 2.38 20.94
CA VAL A 180 30.29 3.76 20.85
C VAL A 180 29.67 4.24 22.17
N GLY A 181 29.52 3.34 23.16
CA GLY A 181 28.91 3.66 24.46
C GLY A 181 27.46 4.11 24.33
N LYS A 182 26.78 3.73 23.23
CA LYS A 182 25.41 4.09 22.91
C LYS A 182 24.56 2.84 22.86
N GLU A 183 23.35 2.97 23.40
CA GLU A 183 22.28 2.02 23.18
C GLU A 183 21.79 2.14 21.72
N LEU A 184 21.94 1.07 20.95
CA LEU A 184 21.43 0.97 19.60
C LEU A 184 20.14 0.15 19.60
N VAL A 185 19.10 0.70 18.97
CA VAL A 185 17.87 -0.05 18.73
C VAL A 185 18.15 -1.05 17.61
N THR A 186 17.83 -2.32 17.85
CA THR A 186 17.80 -3.38 16.84
C THR A 186 16.38 -3.95 16.75
N LEU A 187 16.06 -4.60 15.64
CA LEU A 187 14.79 -5.27 15.46
C LEU A 187 15.04 -6.73 15.08
N GLU A 188 14.50 -7.65 15.86
CA GLU A 188 14.45 -9.06 15.49
C GLU A 188 13.08 -9.36 14.87
N ILE A 189 13.07 -10.05 13.73
CA ILE A 189 11.86 -10.60 13.13
C ILE A 189 12.04 -12.09 12.88
N THR A 190 10.97 -12.86 13.09
CA THR A 190 10.90 -14.26 12.72
C THR A 190 9.88 -14.42 11.61
N VAL A 191 10.31 -14.98 10.49
CA VAL A 191 9.47 -15.19 9.31
C VAL A 191 9.43 -16.67 8.92
N GLY A 192 8.37 -17.06 8.21
CA GLY A 192 8.18 -18.45 7.77
C GLY A 192 7.52 -18.54 6.39
N PRO A 193 7.43 -19.74 5.80
CA PRO A 193 6.84 -19.90 4.48
C PRO A 193 5.32 -19.82 4.48
N VAL A 194 4.80 -19.05 3.51
CA VAL A 194 3.40 -19.00 3.10
C VAL A 194 3.32 -18.85 1.58
N SER A 195 2.17 -19.15 0.98
CA SER A 195 1.94 -18.86 -0.45
C SER A 195 0.95 -17.71 -0.62
N TRP A 196 1.06 -17.01 -1.76
CA TRP A 196 0.05 -16.03 -2.16
C TRP A 196 -1.37 -16.62 -2.18
N PHE A 197 -1.50 -17.89 -2.54
CA PHE A 197 -2.80 -18.57 -2.57
C PHE A 197 -3.36 -18.83 -1.17
N ASP A 198 -2.51 -19.17 -0.20
CA ASP A 198 -2.96 -19.27 1.19
C ASP A 198 -3.49 -17.91 1.68
N PHE A 199 -2.79 -16.82 1.32
CA PHE A 199 -3.21 -15.46 1.64
C PHE A 199 -4.56 -15.11 0.99
N GLU A 200 -4.68 -15.28 -0.33
CA GLU A 200 -5.93 -15.00 -1.06
C GLU A 200 -7.10 -15.85 -0.56
N GLY A 201 -6.85 -17.12 -0.26
CA GLY A 201 -7.85 -18.06 0.25
C GLY A 201 -8.34 -17.76 1.67
N LEU A 202 -7.57 -16.98 2.45
CA LEU A 202 -7.87 -16.63 3.83
C LEU A 202 -8.12 -15.13 4.01
N ASN A 203 -7.07 -14.31 3.95
CA ASN A 203 -7.14 -12.85 4.07
C ASN A 203 -8.02 -12.26 2.97
N GLY A 204 -7.73 -12.57 1.71
CA GLY A 204 -8.49 -12.05 0.56
C GLY A 204 -9.98 -12.41 0.64
N ARG A 205 -10.30 -13.63 1.11
CA ARG A 205 -11.67 -14.06 1.38
C ARG A 205 -12.32 -13.30 2.53
N LYS A 206 -11.60 -13.02 3.61
CA LYS A 206 -12.15 -12.38 4.82
C LYS A 206 -12.16 -10.85 4.76
N ARG A 207 -11.45 -10.24 3.82
CA ARG A 207 -11.44 -8.78 3.57
C ARG A 207 -12.86 -8.23 3.50
N GLY A 208 -13.18 -7.28 4.37
CA GLY A 208 -14.50 -6.63 4.47
C GLY A 208 -15.63 -7.49 5.05
N GLN A 209 -15.36 -8.76 5.41
CA GLN A 209 -16.35 -9.65 6.05
C GLN A 209 -16.27 -9.64 7.57
N ILE A 210 -15.10 -9.32 8.14
CA ILE A 210 -14.91 -9.21 9.59
C ILE A 210 -15.44 -7.85 10.03
N LYS A 211 -16.51 -7.84 10.82
CA LYS A 211 -17.22 -6.60 11.19
C LYS A 211 -17.29 -6.35 12.68
N TYR A 212 -17.19 -7.41 13.49
CA TYR A 212 -17.42 -7.33 14.93
C TYR A 212 -16.12 -7.49 15.73
N PRO A 213 -15.99 -6.82 16.89
CA PRO A 213 -14.83 -6.96 17.77
C PRO A 213 -14.45 -8.40 18.11
N THR A 214 -15.45 -9.25 18.36
CA THR A 214 -15.24 -10.68 18.63
C THR A 214 -14.59 -11.43 17.47
N ASP A 215 -14.91 -11.03 16.24
CA ASP A 215 -14.32 -11.63 15.05
C ASP A 215 -12.88 -11.15 14.85
N TYR A 216 -12.57 -9.89 15.14
CA TYR A 216 -11.19 -9.40 15.06
C TYR A 216 -10.27 -10.16 16.03
N GLU A 217 -10.72 -10.40 17.26
CA GLU A 217 -9.96 -11.22 18.20
C GLU A 217 -9.87 -12.69 17.75
N TYR A 218 -10.97 -13.27 17.26
CA TYR A 218 -10.97 -14.67 16.81
C TYR A 218 -10.08 -14.93 15.59
N TYR A 219 -10.12 -14.06 14.58
CA TYR A 219 -9.38 -14.25 13.33
C TYR A 219 -7.98 -13.64 13.36
N LEU A 220 -7.83 -12.45 13.96
CA LEU A 220 -6.58 -11.68 13.88
C LEU A 220 -5.76 -11.75 15.16
N GLY A 221 -6.39 -12.04 16.32
CA GLY A 221 -5.70 -12.04 17.60
C GLY A 221 -5.10 -10.68 17.97
N LEU A 222 -5.78 -9.56 17.64
CA LEU A 222 -5.23 -8.21 17.79
C LEU A 222 -4.73 -7.91 19.21
N SER A 223 -5.40 -8.46 20.25
CA SER A 223 -4.96 -8.29 21.63
C SER A 223 -3.60 -8.92 21.90
N GLU A 224 -3.31 -10.08 21.32
CA GLU A 224 -2.04 -10.81 21.42
C GLU A 224 -0.94 -10.13 20.59
N ILE A 225 -1.27 -9.72 19.35
CA ILE A 225 -0.39 -8.91 18.49
C ILE A 225 0.09 -7.68 19.26
N ARG A 226 -0.83 -6.98 19.93
CA ARG A 226 -0.52 -5.77 20.68
C ARG A 226 0.30 -6.02 21.95
N LYS A 227 -0.11 -7.01 22.77
CA LYS A 227 0.48 -7.22 24.10
C LYS A 227 1.81 -7.97 24.03
N ASN A 228 1.84 -9.01 23.21
CA ASN A 228 2.91 -10.01 23.20
C ASN A 228 3.81 -9.90 21.96
N LYS A 229 3.47 -9.02 21.00
CA LYS A 229 4.19 -8.85 19.72
C LYS A 229 4.28 -10.16 18.94
N ASP A 230 3.25 -10.97 19.05
CA ASP A 230 3.17 -12.30 18.48
C ASP A 230 1.97 -12.35 17.51
N VAL A 231 2.28 -12.40 16.21
CA VAL A 231 1.24 -12.52 15.17
C VAL A 231 0.84 -13.98 14.93
N SER A 232 1.53 -14.96 15.54
CA SER A 232 1.20 -16.39 15.38
C SER A 232 -0.18 -16.77 15.95
N HIS A 233 -0.77 -15.89 16.77
CA HIS A 233 -2.14 -16.00 17.26
C HIS A 233 -3.21 -15.67 16.21
N SER A 234 -2.84 -14.99 15.13
CA SER A 234 -3.71 -14.79 13.98
C SER A 234 -3.98 -16.13 13.30
N LYS A 235 -5.25 -16.38 12.99
CA LYS A 235 -5.67 -17.52 12.17
C LYS A 235 -5.51 -17.25 10.67
N LEU A 236 -5.19 -16.02 10.31
CA LEU A 236 -4.89 -15.60 8.94
C LEU A 236 -3.40 -15.77 8.65
N THR A 237 -3.00 -15.54 7.40
CA THR A 237 -1.65 -15.88 6.94
C THR A 237 -0.54 -14.97 7.41
N ASN A 238 -0.87 -13.72 7.77
CA ASN A 238 0.10 -12.66 8.08
C ASN A 238 1.24 -12.57 7.05
N ILE A 239 0.94 -12.66 5.75
CA ILE A 239 1.92 -12.34 4.72
C ILE A 239 2.56 -10.99 5.05
N ILE A 240 3.88 -10.88 4.98
CA ILE A 240 4.57 -9.64 5.29
C ILE A 240 5.11 -9.00 4.03
N ASP A 241 4.72 -7.75 3.83
CA ASP A 241 5.08 -6.97 2.65
C ASP A 241 5.98 -5.79 3.05
N CYS A 242 6.68 -5.23 2.07
CA CYS A 242 7.53 -4.06 2.20
C CYS A 242 6.87 -2.88 1.46
N ALA A 243 6.35 -1.92 2.22
CA ALA A 243 5.90 -0.65 1.68
C ALA A 243 7.09 0.32 1.63
N ILE A 244 7.46 0.78 0.44
CA ILE A 244 8.70 1.51 0.20
C ILE A 244 8.38 2.92 -0.25
N THR A 245 8.81 3.91 0.52
CA THR A 245 8.68 5.33 0.20
C THR A 245 10.03 5.92 -0.19
N ILE A 246 10.16 6.34 -1.44
CA ILE A 246 11.31 7.10 -1.94
C ILE A 246 11.30 8.50 -1.34
N VAL A 247 12.44 8.98 -0.90
CA VAL A 247 12.66 10.36 -0.43
C VAL A 247 13.69 11.01 -1.35
N THR A 248 13.36 12.17 -1.90
CA THR A 248 14.22 12.90 -2.83
C THR A 248 14.98 14.02 -2.10
N LYS A 249 16.10 14.44 -2.67
CA LYS A 249 16.97 15.47 -2.12
C LYS A 249 16.28 16.84 -1.97
N ASP A 250 15.33 17.14 -2.85
CA ASP A 250 14.60 18.40 -2.89
C ASP A 250 13.35 18.45 -2.00
N GLY A 251 13.14 17.46 -1.13
CA GLY A 251 12.08 17.53 -0.11
C GLY A 251 10.75 16.91 -0.52
N TYR A 252 10.76 15.89 -1.37
CA TYR A 252 9.56 15.15 -1.75
C TYR A 252 9.61 13.69 -1.28
N VAL A 253 8.40 13.14 -1.07
CA VAL A 253 8.18 11.71 -0.83
C VAL A 253 7.38 11.11 -1.98
N GLY A 254 7.82 9.94 -2.42
CA GLY A 254 7.21 9.21 -3.52
C GLY A 254 6.01 8.39 -3.07
N PHE A 255 5.01 8.30 -3.93
CA PHE A 255 3.87 7.40 -3.84
C PHE A 255 3.55 6.88 -5.24
N GLN A 256 2.72 5.86 -5.36
CA GLN A 256 2.39 5.27 -6.66
C GLN A 256 0.88 5.21 -6.86
N ARG A 257 0.41 5.52 -8.07
CA ARG A 257 -0.93 5.15 -8.52
C ARG A 257 -0.85 3.80 -9.23
N ARG A 258 -1.45 2.77 -8.64
CA ARG A 258 -1.44 1.42 -9.21
C ARG A 258 -2.22 1.38 -10.53
N SER A 259 -1.72 0.63 -11.49
CA SER A 259 -2.37 0.39 -12.78
C SER A 259 -3.73 -0.29 -12.59
N SER A 260 -4.69 0.02 -13.47
CA SER A 260 -5.98 -0.68 -13.51
C SER A 260 -5.87 -2.14 -13.97
N ARG A 261 -4.70 -2.53 -14.51
CA ARG A 261 -4.38 -3.90 -14.95
C ARG A 261 -3.97 -4.81 -13.81
N ASN A 262 -3.63 -4.26 -12.64
CA ASN A 262 -3.25 -5.07 -11.48
C ASN A 262 -4.47 -5.83 -10.94
N ALA A 263 -4.30 -7.12 -10.61
CA ALA A 263 -5.38 -7.90 -10.00
C ALA A 263 -5.62 -7.50 -8.54
N SER A 264 -4.56 -7.14 -7.82
CA SER A 264 -4.64 -6.67 -6.44
C SER A 264 -4.77 -5.14 -6.40
N VAL A 265 -5.88 -4.67 -5.83
CA VAL A 265 -6.21 -3.26 -5.54
C VAL A 265 -5.93 -2.28 -6.71
N PRO A 266 -6.57 -2.48 -7.89
CA PRO A 266 -6.34 -1.65 -9.07
C PRO A 266 -6.74 -0.19 -8.86
N GLY A 267 -5.96 0.75 -9.39
CA GLY A 267 -6.27 2.19 -9.39
C GLY A 267 -6.05 2.91 -8.06
N LYS A 268 -5.79 2.17 -6.97
CA LYS A 268 -5.51 2.71 -5.65
C LYS A 268 -4.12 3.36 -5.58
N LEU A 269 -3.98 4.31 -4.65
CA LEU A 269 -2.69 4.89 -4.25
C LEU A 269 -1.97 3.94 -3.29
N SER A 270 -0.65 3.86 -3.40
CA SER A 270 0.22 3.09 -2.50
C SER A 270 1.51 3.87 -2.20
N SER A 271 2.41 3.29 -1.41
CA SER A 271 3.81 3.71 -1.32
C SER A 271 4.47 3.74 -2.71
N SER A 272 5.68 4.28 -2.84
CA SER A 272 6.35 4.38 -4.15
C SER A 272 6.44 3.03 -4.85
N ILE A 273 6.73 1.99 -4.06
CA ILE A 273 6.81 0.58 -4.45
C ILE A 273 6.17 -0.22 -3.31
N ALA A 274 5.50 -1.34 -3.61
CA ALA A 274 4.93 -2.23 -2.60
C ALA A 274 5.20 -3.69 -2.98
N GLU A 275 6.07 -4.34 -2.23
CA GLU A 275 6.66 -5.62 -2.61
C GLU A 275 6.54 -6.68 -1.53
N ASN A 276 6.12 -7.88 -1.94
CA ASN A 276 6.09 -9.02 -1.05
C ASN A 276 7.51 -9.57 -0.90
N ILE A 277 7.86 -10.06 0.29
CA ILE A 277 9.13 -10.75 0.48
C ILE A 277 9.03 -12.15 -0.15
N ASN A 278 9.77 -12.33 -1.26
CA ASN A 278 9.78 -13.55 -2.04
C ASN A 278 10.84 -14.52 -1.50
N ARG A 279 10.42 -15.74 -1.16
CA ARG A 279 11.33 -16.73 -0.54
C ARG A 279 12.50 -17.17 -1.40
N PHE A 280 12.37 -17.07 -2.72
CA PHE A 280 13.38 -17.49 -3.67
C PHE A 280 14.24 -16.30 -4.09
N LEU A 281 13.60 -15.21 -4.53
CA LEU A 281 14.31 -14.03 -5.07
C LEU A 281 15.04 -13.24 -3.99
N ASP A 282 14.53 -13.24 -2.76
CA ASP A 282 15.10 -12.48 -1.64
C ASP A 282 15.93 -13.35 -0.69
N ASP A 283 16.28 -14.58 -1.08
CA ASP A 283 17.10 -15.52 -0.30
C ASP A 283 18.57 -15.08 -0.28
N THR A 284 19.00 -14.54 0.85
CA THR A 284 20.30 -13.89 1.03
C THR A 284 20.93 -14.33 2.35
N SER A 285 22.18 -13.91 2.59
CA SER A 285 22.85 -14.09 3.87
C SER A 285 22.03 -13.51 5.03
N LEU A 286 22.32 -13.94 6.25
CA LEU A 286 21.58 -13.53 7.45
C LEU A 286 21.52 -12.01 7.64
N ASP A 287 22.55 -11.29 7.18
CA ASP A 287 22.70 -9.83 7.22
C ASP A 287 22.16 -9.12 5.95
N GLY A 288 21.62 -9.86 4.98
CA GLY A 288 21.06 -9.31 3.76
C GLY A 288 22.07 -8.76 2.74
N THR A 289 23.37 -9.01 2.91
CA THR A 289 24.43 -8.43 2.08
C THR A 289 24.75 -9.26 0.82
N VAL A 290 24.61 -10.58 0.88
CA VAL A 290 25.00 -11.50 -0.20
C VAL A 290 23.81 -12.35 -0.66
N LEU A 291 23.37 -12.13 -1.90
CA LEU A 291 22.39 -13.01 -2.53
C LEU A 291 22.88 -14.46 -2.54
N MET A 292 22.13 -15.36 -1.90
CA MET A 292 22.47 -16.79 -1.82
C MET A 292 21.87 -17.60 -2.96
N ASN A 293 20.92 -17.01 -3.69
CA ASN A 293 20.32 -17.62 -4.86
C ASN A 293 20.97 -17.09 -6.17
N PRO A 294 21.97 -17.80 -6.73
CA PRO A 294 22.65 -17.37 -7.96
C PRO A 294 21.70 -17.41 -9.17
N ASP A 295 20.64 -18.22 -9.08
CA ASP A 295 19.67 -18.45 -10.15
C ASP A 295 18.48 -17.49 -10.08
N HIS A 296 18.51 -16.44 -9.25
CA HIS A 296 17.43 -15.44 -9.19
C HIS A 296 17.13 -14.80 -10.56
N LYS A 297 18.14 -14.73 -11.45
CA LYS A 297 18.00 -14.27 -12.84
C LYS A 297 17.46 -15.33 -13.81
N LEU A 298 17.50 -16.61 -13.42
CA LEU A 298 16.98 -17.76 -14.19
C LEU A 298 15.60 -18.19 -13.69
N TYR A 299 14.89 -17.29 -13.00
CA TYR A 299 13.59 -17.53 -12.40
C TYR A 299 12.59 -18.12 -13.42
N ASP A 300 12.29 -19.42 -13.27
CA ASP A 300 11.18 -20.08 -13.95
C ASP A 300 9.93 -19.92 -13.09
N PRO A 301 8.88 -19.20 -13.56
CA PRO A 301 7.64 -18.95 -12.82
C PRO A 301 6.76 -20.20 -12.60
N SER A 302 7.26 -21.42 -12.88
CA SER A 302 6.50 -22.65 -12.69
C SER A 302 6.21 -22.94 -11.20
N ILE A 303 4.91 -22.88 -10.86
CA ILE A 303 4.31 -23.02 -9.51
C ILE A 303 4.93 -24.13 -8.64
N THR A 304 5.27 -25.26 -9.27
CA THR A 304 5.69 -26.48 -8.58
C THR A 304 7.08 -26.37 -7.95
N ALA A 305 8.00 -25.62 -8.57
CA ALA A 305 9.35 -25.40 -8.03
C ALA A 305 9.31 -24.48 -6.80
N HIS A 306 8.48 -23.43 -6.86
CA HIS A 306 8.36 -22.42 -5.80
C HIS A 306 7.77 -22.95 -4.49
N GLN A 307 6.76 -23.82 -4.57
CA GLN A 307 6.15 -24.40 -3.37
C GLN A 307 7.11 -25.32 -2.62
N ARG A 308 8.14 -25.86 -3.29
CA ARG A 308 9.11 -26.80 -2.72
C ARG A 308 10.43 -26.15 -2.34
N TYR A 309 10.68 -24.91 -2.79
CA TYR A 309 11.90 -24.19 -2.44
C TYR A 309 12.01 -23.98 -0.93
N ALA A 310 13.17 -24.35 -0.39
CA ALA A 310 13.60 -24.09 0.97
C ALA A 310 14.76 -23.11 0.90
N CYS A 311 14.61 -21.95 1.54
CA CYS A 311 15.66 -20.92 1.60
C CYS A 311 16.96 -21.51 2.15
N LYS A 312 18.10 -21.10 1.61
CA LYS A 312 19.42 -21.50 2.11
C LYS A 312 19.93 -20.53 3.17
N GLY A 313 19.61 -19.25 3.01
CA GLY A 313 19.82 -18.22 4.01
C GLY A 313 18.47 -17.77 4.56
N VAL A 314 18.19 -16.48 4.43
CA VAL A 314 16.91 -15.90 4.86
C VAL A 314 16.33 -15.02 3.76
N PRO A 315 15.00 -15.05 3.56
CA PRO A 315 14.32 -14.08 2.72
C PRO A 315 14.31 -12.71 3.41
N HIS A 316 15.22 -11.82 3.00
CA HIS A 316 15.54 -10.62 3.78
C HIS A 316 14.82 -9.36 3.25
N PRO A 317 14.15 -8.57 4.13
CA PRO A 317 13.40 -7.39 3.71
C PRO A 317 14.20 -6.34 2.93
N PHE A 318 15.45 -6.05 3.35
CA PHE A 318 16.28 -5.09 2.60
C PHE A 318 16.65 -5.57 1.20
N SER A 319 16.69 -6.89 0.96
CA SER A 319 16.85 -7.44 -0.39
C SER A 319 15.58 -7.20 -1.21
N THR A 320 14.41 -7.44 -0.62
CA THR A 320 13.10 -7.14 -1.21
C THR A 320 12.99 -5.67 -1.62
N VAL A 321 13.46 -4.73 -0.78
CA VAL A 321 13.46 -3.29 -1.12
C VAL A 321 14.31 -2.99 -2.35
N ARG A 322 15.54 -3.52 -2.40
CA ARG A 322 16.44 -3.33 -3.56
C ARG A 322 15.83 -3.91 -4.83
N ARG A 323 15.29 -5.12 -4.74
CA ARG A 323 14.60 -5.79 -5.84
C ARG A 323 13.39 -4.98 -6.30
N GLY A 324 12.55 -4.52 -5.38
CA GLY A 324 11.38 -3.70 -5.70
C GLY A 324 11.73 -2.42 -6.46
N ILE A 325 12.79 -1.71 -6.05
CA ILE A 325 13.23 -0.52 -6.77
C ILE A 325 13.74 -0.87 -8.17
N PHE A 326 14.51 -1.96 -8.28
CA PHE A 326 15.02 -2.44 -9.56
C PHE A 326 13.89 -2.87 -10.51
N GLU A 327 12.89 -3.58 -10.01
CA GLU A 327 11.83 -4.20 -10.80
C GLU A 327 10.69 -3.20 -11.11
N GLU A 328 10.21 -2.42 -10.13
CA GLU A 328 9.05 -1.54 -10.29
C GLU A 328 9.38 -0.08 -10.65
N ALA A 329 10.60 0.40 -10.36
CA ALA A 329 10.95 1.80 -10.62
C ALA A 329 12.01 1.95 -11.70
N SER A 330 13.24 1.50 -11.44
CA SER A 330 14.34 1.63 -12.39
C SER A 330 15.49 0.70 -12.06
N GLU A 331 16.06 0.11 -13.11
CA GLU A 331 17.29 -0.67 -13.00
C GLU A 331 18.51 0.17 -12.59
N ARG A 332 18.46 1.50 -12.68
CA ARG A 332 19.61 2.40 -12.44
C ARG A 332 19.46 3.34 -11.25
N LEU A 333 18.32 3.35 -10.57
CA LEU A 333 18.12 4.22 -9.40
C LEU A 333 19.13 3.95 -8.27
N TYR A 334 19.65 2.72 -8.17
CA TYR A 334 20.63 2.33 -7.17
C TYR A 334 21.96 3.08 -7.28
N GLU A 335 22.29 3.62 -8.46
CA GLU A 335 23.52 4.39 -8.70
C GLU A 335 23.49 5.75 -7.98
N TYR A 336 22.31 6.17 -7.51
CA TYR A 336 22.06 7.49 -6.93
C TYR A 336 21.71 7.45 -5.45
N TRP A 337 21.88 6.32 -4.77
CA TRP A 337 21.72 6.25 -3.33
C TRP A 337 23.03 5.88 -2.63
N HIS A 338 23.17 6.32 -1.39
CA HIS A 338 24.29 5.92 -0.54
C HIS A 338 24.14 4.46 -0.06
N PRO A 339 25.22 3.77 0.34
CA PRO A 339 25.17 2.37 0.77
C PRO A 339 24.13 2.08 1.88
N ASN A 340 23.89 3.06 2.75
CA ASN A 340 22.96 2.96 3.87
C ASN A 340 21.61 3.62 3.62
N ALA A 341 21.30 4.08 2.40
CA ALA A 341 20.13 4.93 2.15
C ALA A 341 18.76 4.28 2.43
N ILE A 342 18.71 2.95 2.57
CA ILE A 342 17.50 2.19 2.90
C ILE A 342 17.36 2.14 4.43
N LYS A 343 16.22 2.60 4.94
CA LYS A 343 15.89 2.59 6.37
C LYS A 343 14.55 1.89 6.60
N LEU A 344 14.50 0.95 7.52
CA LEU A 344 13.23 0.45 8.06
C LEU A 344 12.74 1.45 9.13
N ALA A 345 11.72 2.23 8.79
CA ALA A 345 11.21 3.33 9.61
C ALA A 345 10.06 2.92 10.54
N GLY A 346 9.37 1.82 10.26
CA GLY A 346 8.27 1.35 11.07
C GLY A 346 7.73 -0.01 10.66
N MET A 347 6.76 -0.49 11.44
CA MET A 347 5.93 -1.65 11.12
C MET A 347 4.47 -1.28 11.33
N SER A 348 3.62 -1.63 10.38
CA SER A 348 2.17 -1.48 10.50
C SER A 348 1.44 -2.81 10.40
N TYR A 349 0.16 -2.79 10.75
CA TYR A 349 -0.81 -3.83 10.46
C TYR A 349 -1.98 -3.20 9.69
N ASP A 350 -2.13 -3.54 8.42
CA ASP A 350 -3.21 -3.09 7.54
C ASP A 350 -4.56 -3.63 8.07
N LEU A 351 -5.49 -2.72 8.41
CA LEU A 351 -6.80 -3.06 8.96
C LEU A 351 -7.84 -3.40 7.88
N GLU A 352 -7.53 -3.20 6.60
CA GLU A 352 -8.32 -3.67 5.46
C GLU A 352 -7.87 -5.05 4.97
N SER A 353 -6.55 -5.25 4.82
CA SER A 353 -5.96 -6.50 4.29
C SER A 353 -5.64 -7.53 5.37
N TYR A 354 -5.64 -7.11 6.64
CA TYR A 354 -5.32 -7.94 7.80
C TYR A 354 -3.93 -8.58 7.74
N GLN A 355 -2.93 -7.77 7.40
CA GLN A 355 -1.56 -8.22 7.24
C GLN A 355 -0.56 -7.21 7.81
N PRO A 356 0.61 -7.66 8.28
CA PRO A 356 1.69 -6.76 8.68
C PRO A 356 2.47 -6.23 7.47
N ASP A 357 2.98 -5.00 7.59
CA ASP A 357 3.84 -4.38 6.58
C ASP A 357 5.07 -3.74 7.23
N LEU A 358 6.22 -3.88 6.57
CA LEU A 358 7.45 -3.17 6.88
C LEU A 358 7.48 -1.85 6.12
N LEU A 359 7.66 -0.74 6.84
CA LEU A 359 7.59 0.61 6.28
C LEU A 359 9.00 1.14 6.05
N PHE A 360 9.42 1.24 4.79
CA PHE A 360 10.76 1.64 4.40
C PHE A 360 10.81 3.08 3.88
N ALA A 361 11.87 3.80 4.26
CA ALA A 361 12.31 5.02 3.62
C ALA A 361 13.56 4.73 2.79
N VAL A 362 13.62 5.25 1.56
CA VAL A 362 14.81 5.13 0.70
C VAL A 362 15.21 6.50 0.20
N ALA A 363 16.35 7.00 0.67
CA ALA A 363 16.86 8.31 0.27
C ALA A 363 17.61 8.22 -1.08
N ILE A 364 17.14 8.95 -2.08
CA ILE A 364 17.77 9.05 -3.40
C ILE A 364 18.39 10.44 -3.53
N ASP A 365 19.69 10.52 -3.81
CA ASP A 365 20.43 11.79 -3.98
C ASP A 365 20.17 12.44 -5.34
N LEU A 366 18.89 12.54 -5.69
CA LEU A 366 18.36 13.23 -6.85
C LEU A 366 17.12 14.03 -6.44
N ASP A 367 16.86 15.09 -7.18
CA ASP A 367 15.60 15.81 -7.11
C ASP A 367 14.49 14.98 -7.77
N LYS A 368 13.22 15.22 -7.42
CA LYS A 368 12.09 14.42 -7.91
C LYS A 368 12.03 14.30 -9.44
N ASP A 369 12.34 15.37 -10.18
CA ASP A 369 12.21 15.39 -11.64
C ASP A 369 13.32 14.54 -12.27
N ALA A 370 14.51 14.51 -11.66
CA ALA A 370 15.61 13.65 -12.07
C ALA A 370 15.34 12.17 -11.74
N VAL A 371 14.68 11.88 -10.60
CA VAL A 371 14.20 10.52 -10.30
C VAL A 371 13.23 10.03 -11.38
N LEU A 372 12.24 10.86 -11.75
CA LEU A 372 11.27 10.51 -12.79
C LEU A 372 11.96 10.30 -14.16
N ASP A 373 12.93 11.15 -14.53
CA ASP A 373 13.70 11.00 -15.77
C ASP A 373 14.49 9.68 -15.80
N VAL A 374 15.15 9.29 -14.70
CA VAL A 374 15.86 8.00 -14.59
C VAL A 374 14.90 6.83 -14.75
N CYS A 375 13.75 6.84 -14.05
CA CYS A 375 12.74 5.79 -14.17
C CYS A 375 12.19 5.66 -15.60
N GLN A 376 11.97 6.77 -16.31
CA GLN A 376 11.48 6.74 -17.68
C GLN A 376 12.53 6.25 -18.68
N ARG A 377 13.80 6.62 -18.50
CA ARG A 377 14.90 6.22 -19.41
C ARG A 377 15.35 4.78 -19.21
N TYR A 378 15.28 4.30 -17.96
CA TYR A 378 15.75 2.97 -17.56
C TYR A 378 14.66 2.27 -16.73
N PRO A 379 13.48 2.02 -17.32
CA PRO A 379 12.35 1.46 -16.57
C PRO A 379 12.69 0.07 -16.07
N GLY A 380 12.28 -0.23 -14.84
CA GLY A 380 12.28 -1.59 -14.33
C GLY A 380 11.31 -2.47 -15.12
N ARG A 381 11.45 -3.79 -15.02
CA ARG A 381 10.62 -4.76 -15.77
C ARG A 381 9.12 -4.64 -15.49
N ASP A 382 8.76 -4.24 -14.26
CA ASP A 382 7.39 -4.13 -13.73
C ASP A 382 6.97 -2.64 -13.63
N PHE A 383 7.72 -1.72 -14.26
CA PHE A 383 7.45 -0.27 -14.27
C PHE A 383 6.03 0.10 -14.74
N HIS A 384 5.41 -0.73 -15.57
CA HIS A 384 4.06 -0.50 -16.06
C HIS A 384 2.95 -0.86 -15.07
N GLU A 385 3.28 -1.44 -13.91
CA GLU A 385 2.32 -1.81 -12.87
C GLU A 385 1.82 -0.60 -12.06
N GLY A 386 2.46 0.56 -12.16
CA GLY A 386 1.95 1.80 -11.58
C GLY A 386 2.79 3.03 -11.92
N GLU A 387 2.24 4.20 -11.65
CA GLU A 387 2.88 5.48 -11.92
C GLU A 387 3.40 6.11 -10.63
N ILE A 388 4.72 6.26 -10.51
CA ILE A 388 5.34 6.95 -9.38
C ILE A 388 5.09 8.45 -9.49
N GLN A 389 4.62 9.03 -8.39
CA GLN A 389 4.31 10.44 -8.22
C GLN A 389 4.95 10.95 -6.92
N PHE A 390 5.04 12.27 -6.77
CA PHE A 390 5.71 12.90 -5.64
C PHE A 390 4.85 13.98 -5.00
N MET A 391 4.86 14.03 -3.68
CA MET A 391 4.27 15.10 -2.87
C MET A 391 5.32 15.67 -1.91
N ARG A 392 5.13 16.89 -1.39
CA ARG A 392 6.08 17.48 -0.45
C ARG A 392 6.14 16.63 0.82
N ALA A 393 7.33 16.55 1.42
CA ALA A 393 7.52 15.84 2.69
C ALA A 393 7.07 16.70 3.89
N ASP A 394 5.83 17.19 3.86
CA ASP A 394 5.29 18.14 4.83
C ASP A 394 3.77 17.95 5.03
N PHE A 395 3.33 17.76 6.26
CA PHE A 395 1.90 17.61 6.56
C PHE A 395 1.13 18.94 6.46
N GLU A 396 1.81 20.08 6.47
CA GLU A 396 1.16 21.39 6.30
C GLU A 396 0.99 21.79 4.82
N ASP A 397 1.62 21.06 3.90
CA ASP A 397 1.47 21.29 2.47
C ASP A 397 0.09 20.86 1.96
N ILE A 398 -0.58 21.75 1.23
CA ILE A 398 -1.99 21.57 0.79
C ILE A 398 -2.11 20.36 -0.14
N ASP A 399 -1.18 20.17 -1.06
CA ASP A 399 -1.20 19.05 -2.00
C ASP A 399 -0.97 17.72 -1.28
N THR A 400 -0.10 17.72 -0.28
CA THR A 400 0.15 16.57 0.59
C THR A 400 -1.11 16.22 1.40
N GLN A 401 -1.77 17.19 2.04
CA GLN A 401 -3.03 16.96 2.77
C GLN A 401 -4.13 16.43 1.85
N ARG A 402 -4.29 17.03 0.66
CA ARG A 402 -5.27 16.59 -0.35
C ARG A 402 -4.99 15.16 -0.80
N THR A 403 -3.74 14.82 -1.07
CA THR A 403 -3.34 13.48 -1.54
C THR A 403 -3.54 12.45 -0.44
N LEU A 404 -3.06 12.70 0.77
CA LEU A 404 -3.21 11.78 1.91
C LEU A 404 -4.67 11.59 2.31
N SER A 405 -5.54 12.56 2.08
CA SER A 405 -6.95 12.45 2.45
C SER A 405 -7.83 11.83 1.37
N SER A 406 -7.25 11.36 0.27
CA SER A 406 -7.95 10.53 -0.71
C SER A 406 -8.42 9.22 -0.06
N PRO A 407 -9.64 8.74 -0.35
CA PRO A 407 -10.08 7.41 0.11
C PRO A 407 -9.45 6.26 -0.70
N ASP A 408 -8.68 6.57 -1.74
CA ASP A 408 -8.18 5.57 -2.70
C ASP A 408 -6.87 4.91 -2.25
N TRP A 409 -6.44 5.10 -1.00
CA TRP A 409 -5.20 4.49 -0.53
C TRP A 409 -5.33 3.01 -0.21
N VAL A 410 -4.25 2.29 -0.45
CA VAL A 410 -3.90 1.07 0.27
C VAL A 410 -3.36 1.50 1.64
N PRO A 411 -3.92 1.03 2.77
CA PRO A 411 -3.53 1.52 4.08
C PRO A 411 -2.03 1.39 4.39
N ALA A 412 -1.41 0.27 4.01
CA ALA A 412 0.03 0.07 4.16
C ALA A 412 0.87 1.15 3.44
N GLY A 413 0.49 1.48 2.21
CA GLY A 413 1.17 2.49 1.40
C GLY A 413 1.06 3.89 2.00
N GLN A 414 -0.13 4.25 2.48
CA GLN A 414 -0.38 5.52 3.16
C GLN A 414 0.37 5.60 4.49
N ALA A 415 0.37 4.51 5.27
CA ALA A 415 1.10 4.41 6.53
C ALA A 415 2.61 4.59 6.31
N SER A 416 3.16 4.01 5.24
CA SER A 416 4.56 4.21 4.85
C SER A 416 4.87 5.68 4.61
N VAL A 417 4.09 6.35 3.74
CA VAL A 417 4.30 7.78 3.43
C VAL A 417 4.19 8.64 4.69
N VAL A 418 3.14 8.46 5.49
CA VAL A 418 2.94 9.18 6.75
C VAL A 418 4.11 8.95 7.69
N ARG A 419 4.55 7.69 7.88
CA ARG A 419 5.68 7.37 8.76
C ARG A 419 6.98 8.02 8.30
N VAL A 420 7.23 8.09 7.00
CA VAL A 420 8.44 8.74 6.46
C VAL A 420 8.41 10.26 6.68
N ILE A 421 7.26 10.91 6.46
CA ILE A 421 7.11 12.35 6.76
C ILE A 421 7.29 12.61 8.26
N GLU A 422 6.71 11.79 9.15
CA GLU A 422 6.92 11.86 10.60
C GLU A 422 8.40 11.72 10.99
N LEU A 423 9.11 10.77 10.36
CA LEU A 423 10.53 10.53 10.60
C LEU A 423 11.36 11.76 10.23
N LEU A 424 11.14 12.31 9.03
CA LEU A 424 11.79 13.53 8.56
C LEU A 424 11.51 14.72 9.49
N ASN A 425 10.26 14.92 9.90
CA ASN A 425 9.88 15.97 10.84
C ASN A 425 10.56 15.83 12.20
N SER A 426 10.64 14.60 12.71
CA SER A 426 11.31 14.30 13.98
C SER A 426 12.81 14.52 13.91
N LEU A 427 13.45 14.14 12.79
CA LEU A 427 14.87 14.38 12.55
C LEU A 427 15.17 15.89 12.44
N LYS A 428 14.39 16.66 11.67
CA LYS A 428 14.51 18.12 11.60
C LYS A 428 14.46 18.76 12.99
N LYS A 429 13.46 18.38 13.79
CA LYS A 429 13.29 18.88 15.16
C LYS A 429 14.44 18.50 16.08
N ARG A 430 14.89 17.23 16.04
CA ARG A 430 15.97 16.73 16.90
C ARG A 430 17.32 17.37 16.58
N LEU A 431 17.60 17.60 15.31
CA LEU A 431 18.88 18.14 14.84
C LEU A 431 18.93 19.67 14.87
N GLY A 432 17.77 20.35 14.92
CA GLY A 432 17.70 21.80 14.75
C GLY A 432 18.07 22.25 13.34
N THR A 433 18.01 21.34 12.36
CA THR A 433 18.37 21.59 10.95
C THR A 433 17.13 21.59 10.06
N GLY A 434 17.25 22.20 8.88
CA GLY A 434 16.24 22.06 7.81
C GLY A 434 16.17 20.64 7.23
N PHE A 435 15.35 20.49 6.18
CA PHE A 435 15.17 19.22 5.47
C PHE A 435 16.49 18.55 5.07
N GLN A 436 17.45 19.33 4.55
CA GLN A 436 18.73 18.79 4.08
C GLN A 436 19.49 18.00 5.16
N GLY A 437 19.47 18.47 6.42
CA GLY A 437 20.14 17.74 7.51
C GLY A 437 19.42 16.45 7.90
N ALA A 438 18.09 16.42 7.80
CA ALA A 438 17.31 15.19 8.00
C ALA A 438 17.53 14.20 6.84
N PHE A 439 17.57 14.68 5.60
CA PHE A 439 17.85 13.89 4.41
C PHE A 439 19.24 13.26 4.49
N GLU A 440 20.26 14.02 4.86
CA GLU A 440 21.63 13.52 5.02
C GLU A 440 21.70 12.34 6.01
N ILE A 441 21.00 12.42 7.15
CA ILE A 441 20.93 11.32 8.11
C ILE A 441 20.24 10.08 7.50
N LEU A 442 19.13 10.26 6.76
CA LEU A 442 18.49 9.14 6.08
C LEU A 442 19.39 8.52 5.01
N ALA A 443 20.16 9.34 4.29
CA ALA A 443 21.07 8.88 3.26
C ALA A 443 22.26 8.11 3.84
N THR A 444 22.89 8.60 4.90
CA THR A 444 24.24 8.13 5.27
C THR A 444 24.36 7.42 6.62
N ALA A 445 23.42 7.60 7.56
CA ALA A 445 23.58 7.07 8.92
C ALA A 445 23.69 5.53 8.96
N GLN A 446 24.64 5.03 9.76
CA GLN A 446 24.81 3.61 10.05
C GLN A 446 23.87 3.14 11.18
#